data_AF-A0A8X7RMQ2-F1
#
_entry.id   AF-A0A8X7RMQ2-F1
#
_cell.length_a   1.000
_cell.length_b   1.000
_cell.length_c   1.000
_cell.angle_alpha   90.00
_cell.angle_beta   90.00
_cell.angle_gamma   90.00
#
_symmetry.space_group_name_H-M   'P 1'
#
loop_
_entity.id
_entity.type
_entity.pdbx_description
1 polymer ?
#
loop_
_entity_poly.entity_id
_entity_poly.type
_entity_poly.pdbx_seq_one_letter_code
_entity_poly.pdbx_strand_id
1 'polypeptide(L)'
;MLFISRRAQTLKTLPSSSSSSTTTQIRTYVDVYMKWKKDHYFDNIEHILRSPQLKSVIALKNCITADPNSCIPISSISKKTHQFDLSTKVTKFLRQFPSIFEEFVGPEHNLPGLD
;
A
#
# COMPACT_ATOMS: atom_id res chain seq x y z
N MET A 1 19.25 5.41 25.42
CA MET A 1 19.86 4.21 24.81
C MET A 1 19.29 3.00 25.54
N LEU A 2 18.68 2.04 24.83
CA LEU A 2 18.12 0.81 25.43
C LEU A 2 18.76 -0.40 24.73
N PHE A 3 19.53 -1.18 25.48
CA PHE A 3 20.09 -2.45 25.01
C PHE A 3 19.15 -3.59 25.44
N ILE A 4 18.55 -4.29 24.47
CA ILE A 4 17.77 -5.50 24.74
C ILE A 4 18.74 -6.70 24.74
N SER A 5 19.06 -7.17 25.94
CA SER A 5 19.77 -8.44 26.14
C SER A 5 18.85 -9.61 25.80
N ARG A 6 19.22 -10.41 24.81
CA ARG A 6 18.51 -11.67 24.48
C ARG A 6 19.16 -12.81 25.25
N ARG A 7 18.65 -13.12 26.44
CA ARG A 7 18.90 -14.43 27.07
C ARG A 7 18.15 -15.50 26.28
N ALA A 8 18.90 -16.36 25.58
CA ALA A 8 18.36 -17.56 24.96
C ALA A 8 18.00 -18.57 26.05
N GLN A 9 16.75 -19.06 26.05
CA GLN A 9 16.33 -20.16 26.91
C GLN A 9 16.57 -21.48 26.19
N THR A 10 17.35 -22.37 26.78
CA THR A 10 17.55 -23.73 26.29
C THR A 10 16.45 -24.65 26.83
N LEU A 11 15.65 -25.21 25.92
CA LEU A 11 14.65 -26.23 26.25
C LEU A 11 15.34 -27.60 26.37
N LYS A 12 15.11 -28.29 27.50
CA LYS A 12 15.64 -29.63 27.79
C LYS A 12 14.70 -30.68 27.18
N THR A 13 15.23 -31.58 26.36
CA THR A 13 14.47 -32.69 25.74
C THR A 13 14.70 -33.99 26.50
N LEU A 14 13.61 -34.70 26.86
CA LEU A 14 13.65 -36.05 27.45
C LEU A 14 13.98 -37.12 26.39
N PRO A 15 14.64 -38.23 26.76
CA PRO A 15 14.94 -39.31 25.82
C PRO A 15 13.74 -40.24 25.70
N SER A 16 13.25 -40.45 24.48
CA SER A 16 12.38 -41.60 24.17
C SER A 16 13.05 -42.46 23.10
N SER A 17 13.14 -43.75 23.41
CA SER A 17 13.73 -44.81 22.61
C SER A 17 12.73 -45.31 21.57
N SER A 18 13.09 -45.23 20.30
CA SER A 18 12.78 -46.25 19.29
C SER A 18 13.31 -45.83 17.91
N SER A 19 13.88 -46.82 17.24
CA SER A 19 14.55 -46.74 15.94
C SER A 19 13.57 -46.54 14.79
N SER A 20 13.62 -45.35 14.17
CA SER A 20 13.32 -45.16 12.75
C SER A 20 14.13 -43.96 12.28
N SER A 21 14.96 -44.11 11.24
CA SER A 21 15.74 -43.00 10.69
C SER A 21 14.81 -42.12 9.85
N THR A 22 13.90 -41.40 10.51
CA THR A 22 13.18 -40.29 9.89
C THR A 22 14.20 -39.18 9.66
N THR A 23 14.65 -39.01 8.42
CA THR A 23 15.48 -37.87 8.03
C THR A 23 14.66 -36.60 8.21
N THR A 24 14.77 -35.98 9.39
CA THR A 24 14.15 -34.69 9.67
C THR A 24 14.85 -33.64 8.81
N GLN A 25 14.18 -33.16 7.76
CA GLN A 25 14.70 -32.07 6.95
C GLN A 25 14.67 -30.79 7.79
N ILE A 26 15.82 -30.38 8.30
CA ILE A 26 15.97 -29.11 9.01
C ILE A 26 16.03 -28.00 7.96
N ARG A 27 15.00 -27.15 7.91
CA ARG A 27 15.00 -25.92 7.11
C ARG A 27 15.37 -24.76 8.02
N THR A 28 16.51 -24.15 7.78
CA THR A 28 16.97 -22.97 8.51
C THR A 28 16.58 -21.73 7.71
N TYR A 29 15.90 -20.77 8.35
CA TYR A 29 15.70 -19.45 7.75
C TYR A 29 17.03 -18.72 7.72
N VAL A 30 17.52 -18.42 6.53
CA VAL A 30 18.69 -17.57 6.33
C VAL A 30 18.19 -16.14 6.18
N ASP A 31 18.77 -15.22 6.94
CA ASP A 31 18.50 -13.79 6.79
C ASP A 31 19.16 -13.30 5.49
N VAL A 32 18.36 -13.22 4.43
CA VAL A 32 18.80 -12.74 3.12
C VAL A 32 18.51 -11.24 3.06
N TYR A 33 19.57 -10.42 3.05
CA TYR A 33 19.42 -8.99 2.81
C TYR A 33 19.23 -8.75 1.32
N MET A 34 18.09 -8.19 0.93
CA MET A 34 17.91 -7.69 -0.43
C MET A 34 18.72 -6.40 -0.57
N LYS A 35 19.72 -6.42 -1.45
CA LYS A 35 20.43 -5.20 -1.85
C LYS A 35 19.59 -4.50 -2.92
N TRP A 36 18.99 -3.36 -2.56
CA TRP A 36 18.32 -2.49 -3.52
C TRP A 36 19.35 -2.02 -4.56
N LYS A 37 19.26 -2.56 -5.78
CA LYS A 37 20.07 -2.12 -6.90
C LYS A 37 19.26 -1.08 -7.67
N LYS A 38 19.81 0.12 -7.76
CA LYS A 38 19.28 1.16 -8.63
C LYS A 38 19.43 0.70 -10.08
N ASP A 39 18.32 0.63 -10.80
CA ASP A 39 18.27 0.17 -12.18
C ASP A 39 17.75 1.31 -13.07
N HIS A 40 18.59 1.71 -14.03
CA HIS A 40 18.31 2.84 -14.90
C HIS A 40 17.04 2.67 -15.74
N TYR A 41 16.67 1.43 -16.09
CA TYR A 41 15.46 1.15 -16.86
C TYR A 41 14.21 1.45 -16.04
N PHE A 42 14.18 1.02 -14.78
CA PHE A 42 13.04 1.26 -13.87
C PHE A 42 12.99 2.70 -13.35
N ASP A 43 14.15 3.35 -13.20
CA ASP A 43 14.21 4.74 -12.77
C ASP A 43 13.74 5.72 -13.86
N ASN A 44 13.98 5.39 -15.14
CA ASN A 44 13.64 6.25 -16.28
C ASN A 44 12.42 5.75 -17.04
N ILE A 45 11.40 5.27 -16.34
CA ILE A 45 10.11 5.02 -16.98
C ILE A 45 9.54 6.39 -17.37
N GLU A 46 9.73 6.79 -18.63
CA GLU A 46 9.34 8.10 -19.15
C GLU A 46 7.86 8.40 -18.87
N HIS A 47 7.01 7.38 -18.94
CA HIS A 47 5.58 7.49 -18.65
C HIS A 47 5.29 7.84 -17.18
N ILE A 48 6.19 7.52 -16.24
CA ILE A 48 6.06 7.88 -14.82
C ILE A 48 6.63 9.29 -14.62
N LEU A 49 7.83 9.56 -15.13
CA LEU A 49 8.54 10.83 -14.91
C LEU A 49 7.92 12.02 -15.64
N ARG A 50 7.40 11.81 -16.84
CA ARG A 50 6.82 12.88 -17.68
C ARG A 50 5.31 12.98 -17.59
N SER A 51 4.63 12.08 -16.87
CA SER A 51 3.17 12.14 -16.79
C SER A 51 2.73 13.31 -15.92
N PRO A 52 2.06 14.34 -16.49
CA PRO A 52 1.52 15.44 -15.70
C PRO A 52 0.44 14.94 -14.73
N GLN A 53 -0.19 13.80 -15.04
CA GLN A 53 -1.26 13.21 -14.23
C GLN A 53 -0.71 12.55 -12.96
N LEU A 54 0.55 12.11 -12.93
CA LEU A 54 1.10 11.40 -11.77
C LEU A 54 1.18 12.31 -10.54
N LYS A 55 1.56 13.58 -10.73
CA LYS A 55 1.55 14.58 -9.65
C LYS A 55 0.15 14.74 -9.06
N SER A 56 -0.86 14.83 -9.91
CA SER A 56 -2.28 14.91 -9.51
C SER A 56 -2.73 13.66 -8.77
N VAL A 57 -2.37 12.46 -9.25
CA VAL A 57 -2.70 11.18 -8.59
C VAL A 57 -2.08 11.12 -7.20
N ILE A 58 -0.80 11.45 -7.05
CA ILE A 58 -0.10 11.42 -5.77
C ILE A 58 -0.69 12.44 -4.80
N ALA A 59 -0.94 13.67 -5.25
CA ALA A 59 -1.53 14.72 -4.42
C ALA A 59 -2.93 14.32 -3.93
N LEU A 60 -3.74 13.72 -4.81
CA LEU A 60 -5.08 13.26 -4.46
C LEU A 60 -5.04 12.09 -3.48
N LYS A 61 -4.17 11.10 -3.72
CA LYS A 61 -3.93 9.99 -2.78
C LYS A 61 -3.55 10.52 -1.41
N ASN A 62 -2.58 11.44 -1.33
CA ASN A 62 -2.12 12.00 -0.08
C ASN A 62 -3.24 12.75 0.66
N CYS A 63 -4.08 13.48 -0.07
CA CYS A 63 -5.25 14.15 0.51
C CYS A 63 -6.22 13.13 1.12
N ILE A 64 -6.51 12.03 0.40
CA ILE A 64 -7.43 10.99 0.89
C ILE A 64 -6.85 10.28 2.13
N THR A 65 -5.57 9.95 2.12
CA THR A 65 -4.90 9.30 3.28
C THR A 65 -4.74 10.21 4.49
N ALA A 66 -4.82 11.52 4.31
CA ALA A 66 -4.80 12.47 5.42
C ALA A 66 -6.15 12.55 6.15
N ASP A 67 -7.24 12.10 5.53
CA ASP A 67 -8.54 12.03 6.19
C ASP A 67 -8.58 10.84 7.16
N PRO A 68 -9.10 11.00 8.39
CA PRO A 68 -9.18 9.93 9.37
C PRO A 68 -10.01 8.73 8.91
N ASN A 69 -10.96 8.94 7.99
CA ASN A 69 -11.81 7.88 7.46
C ASN A 69 -11.22 7.22 6.21
N SER A 70 -10.02 7.64 5.78
CA SER A 70 -9.37 7.21 4.54
C SER A 70 -10.24 7.39 3.28
N CYS A 71 -11.26 8.25 3.36
CA CYS A 71 -12.20 8.51 2.28
C CYS A 71 -12.70 9.95 2.32
N ILE A 72 -12.96 10.52 1.15
CA ILE A 72 -13.37 11.92 1.02
C ILE A 72 -14.47 12.01 -0.04
N PRO A 73 -15.56 12.76 0.20
CA PRO A 73 -16.60 12.96 -0.79
C PRO A 73 -16.08 13.74 -2.00
N ILE A 74 -16.57 13.39 -3.19
CA ILE A 74 -16.17 14.01 -4.47
C ILE A 74 -16.43 15.53 -4.45
N SER A 75 -17.48 15.99 -3.77
CA SER A 75 -17.79 17.41 -3.61
C SER A 75 -16.66 18.19 -2.91
N SER A 76 -16.03 17.60 -1.89
CA SER A 76 -14.90 18.20 -1.17
C SER A 76 -13.63 18.24 -2.04
N ILE A 77 -13.41 17.21 -2.86
CA ILE A 77 -12.30 17.17 -3.81
C ILE A 77 -12.53 18.19 -4.93
N SER A 78 -13.77 18.32 -5.41
CA SER A 78 -14.15 19.26 -6.46
C SER A 78 -13.93 20.72 -6.08
N LYS A 79 -14.01 21.07 -4.79
CA LYS A 79 -13.67 22.41 -4.28
C LYS A 79 -12.17 22.71 -4.30
N LYS A 80 -11.34 21.66 -4.27
CA LYS A 80 -9.87 21.73 -4.23
C LYS A 80 -9.21 21.32 -5.55
N THR A 81 -9.98 21.19 -6.64
CA THR A 81 -9.50 20.78 -7.97
C THR A 81 -8.30 21.57 -8.48
N HIS A 82 -8.26 22.87 -8.20
CA HIS A 82 -7.13 23.73 -8.54
C HIS A 82 -5.82 23.32 -7.84
N GLN A 83 -5.88 22.74 -6.64
CA GLN A 83 -4.69 22.26 -5.92
C GLN A 83 -4.13 20.96 -6.52
N PHE A 84 -4.92 20.24 -7.30
CA PHE A 84 -4.57 18.95 -7.87
C PHE A 84 -4.19 19.04 -9.36
N ASP A 85 -4.09 20.25 -9.94
CA ASP A 85 -3.82 20.47 -11.37
C ASP A 85 -4.77 19.67 -12.29
N LEU A 86 -6.01 19.45 -11.84
CA LEU A 86 -7.01 18.67 -12.58
C LEU A 86 -7.71 19.57 -13.61
N SER A 87 -7.36 19.41 -14.88
CA SER A 87 -8.03 20.11 -15.99
C SER A 87 -9.42 19.51 -16.32
N THR A 88 -9.68 18.27 -15.89
CA THR A 88 -10.92 17.52 -16.17
C THR A 88 -11.77 17.36 -14.91
N LYS A 89 -13.08 17.09 -15.07
CA LYS A 89 -13.98 16.70 -13.96
C LYS A 89 -13.35 15.60 -13.09
N VAL A 90 -13.39 15.79 -11.77
CA VAL A 90 -12.81 14.87 -10.77
C VAL A 90 -13.28 13.45 -10.97
N THR A 91 -14.58 13.23 -11.15
CA THR A 91 -15.17 11.91 -11.39
C THR A 91 -14.58 11.22 -12.62
N LYS A 92 -14.41 11.96 -13.72
CA LYS A 92 -13.82 11.40 -14.95
C LYS A 92 -12.34 11.04 -14.75
N PHE A 93 -11.61 11.86 -13.98
CA PHE A 93 -10.21 11.57 -13.63
C PHE A 93 -10.07 10.34 -12.73
N LEU A 94 -10.89 10.22 -11.69
CA LEU A 94 -10.90 9.05 -10.80
C LEU A 94 -11.17 7.76 -11.59
N ARG A 95 -12.17 7.79 -12.48
CA ARG A 95 -12.55 6.65 -13.33
C ARG A 95 -11.48 6.25 -14.35
N GLN A 96 -10.51 7.11 -14.63
CA GLN A 96 -9.37 6.78 -15.48
C GLN A 96 -8.35 5.87 -14.77
N PHE A 97 -8.33 5.89 -13.43
CA PHE A 97 -7.39 5.13 -12.61
C PHE A 97 -8.11 4.22 -11.60
N PRO A 98 -8.90 3.23 -12.07
CA PRO A 98 -9.68 2.35 -11.20
C PRO A 98 -8.81 1.46 -10.29
N SER A 99 -7.53 1.25 -10.64
CA SER A 99 -6.59 0.50 -9.80
C SER A 99 -6.07 1.28 -8.60
N ILE A 100 -6.28 2.60 -8.57
CA ILE A 100 -5.76 3.49 -7.51
C ILE A 100 -6.91 4.10 -6.71
N PHE A 101 -7.99 4.49 -7.39
CA PHE A 101 -9.15 5.12 -6.76
C PHE A 101 -10.39 4.28 -6.96
N GLU A 102 -11.14 4.14 -5.88
CA GLU A 102 -12.45 3.50 -5.87
C GLU A 102 -13.51 4.55 -5.56
N GLU A 103 -14.52 4.65 -6.42
CA GLU A 103 -15.70 5.48 -6.19
C GLU A 103 -16.76 4.60 -5.54
N PHE A 104 -17.13 4.93 -4.30
CA PHE A 104 -18.19 4.24 -3.58
C PHE A 104 -19.29 5.24 -3.20
N VAL A 105 -20.53 4.76 -3.19
CA VAL A 105 -21.66 5.52 -2.68
C VAL A 105 -21.86 5.10 -1.22
N GLY A 106 -21.58 6.01 -0.28
CA GLY A 106 -21.78 5.74 1.14
C GLY A 106 -23.26 5.51 1.48
N PRO A 107 -23.57 4.81 2.58
CA PRO A 107 -24.95 4.58 3.03
C PRO A 107 -25.76 5.87 3.16
N GLU A 108 -25.13 6.97 3.58
CA GLU A 108 -25.73 8.30 3.73
C GLU A 108 -26.01 9.04 2.41
N HIS A 109 -25.59 8.50 1.26
CA HIS A 109 -25.69 9.17 -0.05
C HIS A 109 -26.54 8.37 -1.06
N ASN A 110 -27.08 7.22 -0.63
CA ASN A 110 -28.17 6.53 -1.31
C ASN A 110 -29.49 7.20 -0.88
N LEU A 111 -29.77 8.41 -1.36
CA LEU A 111 -31.13 8.95 -1.29
C LEU A 111 -31.85 8.51 -2.57
N PRO A 112 -32.77 7.53 -2.51
CA PRO A 112 -33.63 7.23 -3.64
C PRO A 112 -34.68 8.35 -3.69
N GLY A 113 -34.61 9.21 -4.72
CA GLY A 113 -35.65 10.20 -4.94
C GLY A 113 -35.12 11.56 -5.38
N LEU A 114 -34.66 11.64 -6.63
CA LEU A 114 -34.88 12.84 -7.44
C LEU A 114 -34.90 12.40 -8.91
N ASP A 115 -35.95 11.65 -9.25
CA ASP A 115 -36.46 11.50 -10.61
C ASP A 115 -37.39 12.69 -10.94
#